data_AF-U2JCD4-F1
#
_entry.id   AF-U2JCD4-F1
#
_cell.length_a   1.000
_cell.length_b   1.000
_cell.length_c   1.000
_cell.angle_alpha   90.00
_cell.angle_beta   90.00
_cell.angle_gamma   90.00
#
_symmetry.space_group_name_H-M   'P 1'
#
loop_
_entity.id
_entity.type
_entity.pdbx_description
1 polymer ?
#
loop_
_entity_poly.entity_id
_entity_poly.type
_entity_poly.pdbx_seq_one_letter_code
_entity_poly.pdbx_strand_id
1 'polypeptide(L)'
;MEGVTGGKSAHLTGGDENKVTSMDDITVDIGALSRKEAEDLGVRIGDYLHYNRIGKFLNSTKIYSGKSVDNRSGCAVCCEAFRRLVEENTNIDLYLAGTVQEELGARGAGVVGNRIQPDMAIVVDVTIVGGVNGIELSQVPVETGKGPAIKYYDWDPNDGMGINVPKHIVRMMEKTAEVNNIPYQREVLMHGGTDGYTLAKSGNGVATGVLSIPQRYMHTAVGTVHTDDLENSVCLLVKCIEDNFESDSNYSHT
;
A
#
# COMPACT_ATOMS: atom_id res chain seq x y z
N MET A 1 -0.55 25.46 -7.82
CA MET A 1 0.34 26.36 -7.08
C MET A 1 1.51 25.54 -6.55
N GLU A 2 2.71 26.09 -6.55
CA GLU A 2 3.90 25.44 -6.00
C GLU A 2 4.39 26.24 -4.79
N GLY A 3 5.09 25.56 -3.89
CA GLY A 3 5.69 26.17 -2.71
C GLY A 3 6.88 25.34 -2.24
N VAL A 4 7.64 25.90 -1.30
CA VAL A 4 8.85 25.28 -0.74
C VAL A 4 8.64 24.99 0.74
N THR A 5 8.91 23.76 1.16
CA THR A 5 8.92 23.40 2.58
C THR A 5 10.11 24.03 3.27
N GLY A 6 9.85 24.84 4.29
CA GLY A 6 10.85 25.49 5.13
C GLY A 6 10.77 25.02 6.58
N GLY A 7 11.91 24.97 7.25
CA GLY A 7 12.02 24.71 8.68
C GLY A 7 13.12 25.55 9.30
N LYS A 8 13.26 25.45 10.62
CA LYS A 8 14.31 26.16 11.36
C LYS A 8 15.70 25.74 10.84
N SER A 9 16.54 26.71 10.50
CA SER A 9 17.92 26.47 10.05
C SER A 9 18.73 25.70 11.10
N ALA A 10 19.55 24.73 10.66
CA ALA A 10 20.42 23.92 11.51
C ALA A 10 21.37 24.77 12.38
N HIS A 11 21.77 25.96 11.91
CA HIS A 11 22.60 26.88 12.70
C HIS A 11 21.89 27.41 13.98
N LEU A 12 20.57 27.28 14.04
CA LEU A 12 19.71 27.78 15.12
C LEU A 12 19.06 26.65 15.93
N THR A 13 19.33 25.39 15.61
CA THR A 13 18.76 24.23 16.34
C THR A 13 19.49 23.95 17.65
N GLY A 14 20.60 24.65 17.93
CA GLY A 14 21.32 24.51 19.20
C GLY A 14 22.08 23.19 19.37
N GLY A 15 22.36 22.49 18.26
CA GLY A 15 23.13 21.24 18.27
C GLY A 15 22.33 19.96 18.50
N ASP A 16 21.00 20.04 18.59
CA ASP A 16 20.15 18.83 18.67
C ASP A 16 19.82 18.31 17.26
N GLU A 17 20.84 17.77 16.60
CA GLU A 17 20.77 17.24 15.22
C GLU A 17 19.89 15.99 15.10
N ASN A 18 19.53 15.38 16.24
CA ASN A 18 18.72 14.16 16.30
C ASN A 18 17.22 14.44 16.43
N LYS A 19 16.81 15.70 16.60
CA LYS A 19 15.40 16.04 16.78
C LYS A 19 14.68 16.10 15.43
N VAL A 20 13.71 15.21 15.23
CA VAL A 20 12.77 15.27 14.10
C VAL A 20 11.97 16.58 14.18
N THR A 21 11.95 17.33 13.08
CA THR A 21 11.13 18.55 12.95
C THR A 21 9.66 18.19 13.08
N SER A 22 8.95 18.81 14.03
CA SER A 22 7.52 18.58 14.19
C SER A 22 6.72 19.19 13.03
N MET A 23 5.51 18.70 12.78
CA MET A 23 4.64 19.29 11.75
C MET A 23 4.33 20.77 12.02
N ASP A 24 4.23 21.16 13.29
CA ASP A 24 4.00 22.55 13.71
C ASP A 24 5.18 23.47 13.38
N ASP A 25 6.38 22.91 13.24
CA ASP A 25 7.61 23.63 12.90
C ASP A 25 7.90 23.66 11.38
N ILE A 26 7.07 22.99 10.58
CA ILE A 26 7.18 22.98 9.12
C ILE A 26 6.29 24.07 8.54
N THR A 27 6.85 24.88 7.64
CA THR A 27 6.13 25.91 6.88
C THR A 27 6.17 25.60 5.40
N VAL A 28 5.16 26.06 4.66
CA VAL A 28 5.20 26.06 3.18
C VAL A 28 5.18 27.50 2.71
N ASP A 29 6.30 27.94 2.15
CA ASP A 29 6.42 29.25 1.54
C ASP A 29 5.93 29.18 0.10
N ILE A 30 4.89 29.97 -0.20
CA ILE A 30 4.29 30.12 -1.53
C ILE A 30 4.65 31.45 -2.19
N GLY A 31 5.56 32.23 -1.58
CA GLY A 31 5.96 33.56 -2.05
C GLY A 31 4.98 34.68 -1.70
N ALA A 32 4.00 34.44 -0.83
CA ALA A 32 3.04 35.46 -0.39
C ALA A 32 3.57 36.22 0.84
N LEU A 33 3.54 37.55 0.79
CA LEU A 33 4.01 38.43 1.87
C LEU A 33 2.87 38.86 2.82
N SER A 34 1.62 38.53 2.47
CA SER A 34 0.46 38.81 3.30
C SER A 34 -0.60 37.72 3.15
N ARG A 35 -1.48 37.63 4.15
CA ARG A 35 -2.69 36.79 4.08
C ARG A 35 -3.49 37.07 2.80
N LYS A 36 -3.67 38.34 2.45
CA LYS A 36 -4.44 38.73 1.27
C LYS A 36 -3.79 38.21 -0.02
N GLU A 37 -2.47 38.31 -0.15
CA GLU A 37 -1.77 37.74 -1.32
C GLU A 37 -1.95 36.23 -1.40
N ALA A 38 -1.88 35.51 -0.28
CA ALA A 38 -2.12 34.07 -0.25
C ALA A 38 -3.57 33.73 -0.67
N GLU A 39 -4.55 34.48 -0.18
CA GLU A 39 -5.97 34.34 -0.54
C GLU A 39 -6.21 34.70 -2.02
N ASP A 40 -5.55 35.73 -2.55
CA ASP A 40 -5.60 36.16 -3.96
C ASP A 40 -4.94 35.12 -4.90
N LEU A 41 -3.93 34.39 -4.42
CA LEU A 41 -3.36 33.23 -5.10
C LEU A 41 -4.32 32.01 -5.10
N GLY A 42 -5.39 32.07 -4.31
CA GLY A 42 -6.44 31.05 -4.24
C GLY A 42 -6.32 30.08 -3.07
N VAL A 43 -5.40 30.32 -2.11
CA VAL A 43 -5.24 29.46 -0.92
C VAL A 43 -6.42 29.63 0.03
N ARG A 44 -6.93 28.51 0.52
CA ARG A 44 -8.00 28.43 1.52
C ARG A 44 -7.59 27.56 2.69
N ILE A 45 -8.13 27.87 3.87
CA ILE A 45 -7.99 27.00 5.04
C ILE A 45 -8.62 25.64 4.72
N GLY A 46 -7.84 24.58 4.88
CA GLY A 46 -8.25 23.21 4.55
C GLY A 46 -7.75 22.71 3.19
N ASP A 47 -7.06 23.53 2.41
CA ASP A 47 -6.40 23.07 1.18
C ASP A 47 -5.33 22.02 1.48
N TYR A 48 -5.29 20.98 0.64
CA TYR A 48 -4.32 19.90 0.76
C TYR A 48 -2.99 20.27 0.11
N LEU A 49 -1.91 19.81 0.74
CA LEU A 49 -0.55 19.91 0.22
C LEU A 49 -0.06 18.52 -0.20
N HIS A 50 0.75 18.47 -1.25
CA HIS A 50 1.44 17.26 -1.65
C HIS A 50 2.85 17.57 -2.09
N TYR A 51 3.75 16.59 -2.03
CA TYR A 51 5.09 16.74 -2.61
C TYR A 51 5.02 16.99 -4.12
N ASN A 52 5.76 18.00 -4.59
CA ASN A 52 5.93 18.25 -6.02
C ASN A 52 7.08 17.40 -6.57
N ARG A 53 6.75 16.18 -7.00
CA ARG A 53 7.71 15.21 -7.56
C ARG A 53 7.07 14.48 -8.74
N ILE A 54 7.84 14.40 -9.83
CA ILE A 54 7.50 13.61 -11.01
C ILE A 54 8.11 12.22 -10.84
N GLY A 55 7.30 11.19 -11.09
CA GLY A 55 7.74 9.80 -11.07
C GLY A 55 8.73 9.49 -12.19
N LYS A 56 9.72 8.66 -11.92
CA LYS A 56 10.74 8.26 -12.90
C LYS A 56 11.33 6.89 -12.61
N PHE A 57 11.84 6.25 -13.65
CA PHE A 57 12.76 5.13 -13.49
C PHE A 57 14.14 5.64 -13.10
N LEU A 58 14.75 5.01 -12.09
CA LEU A 58 16.09 5.37 -11.65
C LEU A 58 17.10 4.75 -12.62
N ASN A 59 17.88 5.59 -13.31
CA ASN A 59 18.99 5.20 -14.17
C ASN A 59 18.63 4.11 -15.22
N SER A 60 17.42 4.17 -15.77
CA SER A 60 16.88 3.17 -16.71
C SER A 60 16.90 1.74 -16.17
N THR A 61 16.88 1.58 -14.84
CA THR A 61 16.72 0.30 -14.17
C THR A 61 15.23 -0.04 -13.99
N LYS A 62 14.95 -1.22 -13.44
CA LYS A 62 13.62 -1.66 -13.04
C LYS A 62 13.09 -1.00 -11.75
N ILE A 63 13.80 -0.02 -11.20
CA ILE A 63 13.37 0.70 -10.01
C ILE A 63 12.61 1.96 -10.42
N TYR A 64 11.32 2.00 -10.07
CA TYR A 64 10.51 3.21 -10.16
C TYR A 64 10.59 3.99 -8.85
N SER A 65 10.69 5.32 -8.95
CA SER A 65 10.62 6.23 -7.81
C SER A 65 9.63 7.35 -8.08
N GLY A 66 8.86 7.73 -7.06
CA GLY A 66 7.91 8.84 -7.15
C GLY A 66 7.34 9.22 -5.80
N LYS A 67 6.40 10.18 -5.81
CA LYS A 67 5.55 10.48 -4.66
C LYS A 67 4.38 9.49 -4.59
N SER A 68 3.86 9.26 -3.38
CA SER A 68 2.66 8.45 -3.17
C SER A 68 2.75 7.09 -3.86
N VAL A 69 3.95 6.49 -3.86
CA VAL A 69 4.11 5.09 -4.33
C VAL A 69 3.23 4.21 -3.47
N ASP A 70 3.28 4.46 -2.17
CA ASP A 70 2.22 4.17 -1.21
C ASP A 70 0.96 5.03 -1.47
N ASN A 71 -0.19 4.47 -1.86
CA ASN A 71 -0.39 3.11 -2.38
C ASN A 71 -0.82 3.14 -3.87
N ARG A 72 -0.31 4.10 -4.65
CA ARG A 72 -0.55 4.13 -6.12
C ARG A 72 0.04 2.91 -6.83
N SER A 73 1.09 2.28 -6.29
CA SER A 73 1.57 1.01 -6.85
C SER A 73 0.55 -0.11 -6.68
N GLY A 74 -0.11 -0.20 -5.51
CA GLY A 74 -1.22 -1.15 -5.30
C GLY A 74 -2.38 -0.85 -6.23
N CYS A 75 -2.78 0.41 -6.37
CA CYS A 75 -3.82 0.80 -7.34
C CYS A 75 -3.46 0.39 -8.78
N ALA A 76 -2.20 0.58 -9.20
CA ALA A 76 -1.76 0.19 -10.54
C ALA A 76 -1.84 -1.33 -10.74
N VAL A 77 -1.40 -2.11 -9.74
CA VAL A 77 -1.51 -3.58 -9.74
C VAL A 77 -2.97 -4.01 -9.83
N CYS A 78 -3.85 -3.45 -9.00
CA CYS A 78 -5.27 -3.80 -9.01
C CYS A 78 -5.96 -3.44 -10.33
N CYS A 79 -5.67 -2.26 -10.90
CA CYS A 79 -6.22 -1.85 -12.19
C CYS A 79 -5.79 -2.79 -13.32
N GLU A 80 -4.51 -3.18 -13.37
CA GLU A 80 -4.00 -4.08 -14.40
C GLU A 80 -4.53 -5.51 -14.22
N ALA A 81 -4.58 -6.03 -12.98
CA ALA A 81 -5.17 -7.33 -12.70
C ALA A 81 -6.66 -7.37 -13.08
N PHE A 82 -7.42 -6.34 -12.71
CA PHE A 82 -8.83 -6.23 -13.07
C PHE A 82 -9.02 -6.14 -14.59
N ARG A 83 -8.16 -5.40 -15.30
CA ARG A 83 -8.19 -5.33 -16.77
C ARG A 83 -8.00 -6.72 -17.39
N ARG A 84 -7.01 -7.50 -16.94
CA ARG A 84 -6.74 -8.87 -17.43
C ARG A 84 -7.92 -9.80 -17.12
N LEU A 85 -8.50 -9.73 -15.92
CA LEU A 85 -9.61 -10.60 -15.52
C LEU A 85 -10.93 -10.32 -16.25
N VAL A 86 -11.21 -9.05 -16.58
CA VAL A 86 -12.41 -8.71 -17.37
C VAL A 86 -12.33 -9.25 -18.81
N GLU A 87 -11.12 -9.43 -19.35
CA GLU A 87 -10.92 -10.00 -20.69
C GLU A 87 -11.21 -11.52 -20.74
N GLU A 88 -11.08 -12.23 -19.62
CA GLU A 88 -11.21 -13.70 -19.52
C GLU A 88 -12.65 -14.20 -19.25
N ASN A 89 -13.62 -13.30 -19.04
CA ASN A 89 -15.05 -13.62 -18.85
C ASN A 89 -15.31 -14.63 -17.69
N THR A 90 -14.89 -14.23 -16.49
CA THR A 90 -14.99 -15.00 -15.24
C THR A 90 -16.44 -15.28 -14.82
N ASN A 91 -16.65 -16.36 -14.04
CA ASN A 91 -17.96 -16.74 -13.46
C ASN A 91 -18.23 -16.10 -12.08
N ILE A 92 -17.52 -15.02 -11.72
CA ILE A 92 -17.65 -14.34 -10.43
C ILE A 92 -18.03 -12.87 -10.60
N ASP A 93 -18.71 -12.32 -9.59
CA ASP A 93 -18.88 -10.88 -9.47
C ASP A 93 -17.58 -10.24 -8.95
N LEU A 94 -16.80 -9.66 -9.88
CA LEU A 94 -15.52 -9.04 -9.55
C LEU A 94 -15.68 -7.54 -9.27
N TYR A 95 -15.20 -7.09 -8.11
CA TYR A 95 -15.21 -5.68 -7.70
C TYR A 95 -13.78 -5.14 -7.53
N LEU A 96 -13.50 -3.99 -8.14
CA LEU A 96 -12.31 -3.19 -7.87
C LEU A 96 -12.70 -1.97 -7.02
N ALA A 97 -12.08 -1.82 -5.86
CA ALA A 97 -12.32 -0.69 -4.96
C ALA A 97 -11.01 0.04 -4.63
N GLY A 98 -10.96 1.34 -4.95
CA GLY A 98 -9.96 2.26 -4.42
C GLY A 98 -10.48 2.91 -3.14
N THR A 99 -9.86 2.59 -2.02
CA THR A 99 -10.23 3.13 -0.70
C THR A 99 -9.54 4.47 -0.44
N VAL A 100 -10.05 5.21 0.54
CA VAL A 100 -9.47 6.46 1.02
C VAL A 100 -9.38 6.43 2.54
N GLN A 101 -8.50 7.25 3.11
CA GLN A 101 -8.28 7.33 4.56
C GLN A 101 -7.75 6.02 5.19
N GLU A 102 -6.90 5.29 4.45
CA GLU A 102 -6.13 4.16 4.99
C GLU A 102 -5.21 4.67 6.11
N GLU A 103 -4.38 5.67 5.79
CA GLU A 103 -3.43 6.36 6.68
C GLU A 103 -4.07 7.07 7.91
N LEU A 104 -5.40 7.06 8.01
CA LEU A 104 -6.15 7.60 9.14
C LEU A 104 -6.91 6.51 9.92
N GLY A 105 -6.53 5.25 9.73
CA GLY A 105 -7.04 4.07 10.42
C GLY A 105 -7.91 3.15 9.55
N ALA A 106 -7.51 2.88 8.31
CA ALA A 106 -8.16 1.93 7.40
C ALA A 106 -9.66 2.20 7.18
N ARG A 107 -10.09 3.48 7.22
CA ARG A 107 -11.52 3.81 7.36
C ARG A 107 -12.34 3.45 6.13
N GLY A 108 -11.75 3.61 4.95
CA GLY A 108 -12.41 3.39 3.66
C GLY A 108 -12.80 1.94 3.43
N ALA A 109 -11.91 0.98 3.76
CA ALA A 109 -12.14 -0.43 3.48
C ALA A 109 -13.35 -1.00 4.23
N GLY A 110 -13.57 -0.60 5.48
CA GLY A 110 -14.78 -1.00 6.22
C GLY A 110 -16.08 -0.54 5.55
N VAL A 111 -16.10 0.63 4.92
CA VAL A 111 -17.27 1.12 4.16
C VAL A 111 -17.49 0.29 2.91
N VAL A 112 -16.42 -0.05 2.19
CA VAL A 112 -16.47 -0.93 1.00
C VAL A 112 -17.06 -2.28 1.37
N GLY A 113 -16.52 -2.93 2.40
CA GLY A 113 -16.99 -4.25 2.84
C GLY A 113 -18.44 -4.26 3.32
N ASN A 114 -18.89 -3.23 4.04
CA ASN A 114 -20.29 -3.10 4.43
C ASN A 114 -21.25 -2.88 3.25
N ARG A 115 -20.78 -2.24 2.18
CA ARG A 115 -21.62 -1.94 1.00
C ARG A 115 -21.68 -3.09 0.01
N ILE A 116 -20.55 -3.71 -0.28
CA ILE A 116 -20.42 -4.77 -1.28
C ILE A 116 -20.76 -6.13 -0.67
N GLN A 117 -20.42 -6.35 0.62
CA GLN A 117 -20.57 -7.62 1.31
C GLN A 117 -19.94 -8.81 0.54
N PRO A 118 -18.65 -8.73 0.16
CA PRO A 118 -18.02 -9.77 -0.66
C PRO A 118 -17.79 -11.07 0.13
N ASP A 119 -17.83 -12.21 -0.55
CA ASP A 119 -17.49 -13.52 0.03
C ASP A 119 -16.01 -13.62 0.40
N MET A 120 -15.15 -13.01 -0.43
CA MET A 120 -13.71 -12.93 -0.23
C MET A 120 -13.19 -11.58 -0.74
N ALA A 121 -12.14 -11.07 -0.11
CA ALA A 121 -11.39 -9.93 -0.61
C ALA A 121 -9.89 -10.18 -0.55
N ILE A 122 -9.14 -9.62 -1.51
CA ILE A 122 -7.68 -9.52 -1.45
C ILE A 122 -7.34 -8.03 -1.43
N VAL A 123 -6.78 -7.57 -0.32
CA VAL A 123 -6.26 -6.21 -0.18
C VAL A 123 -4.86 -6.16 -0.77
N VAL A 124 -4.59 -5.15 -1.60
CA VAL A 124 -3.25 -4.91 -2.14
C VAL A 124 -2.70 -3.65 -1.52
N ASP A 125 -1.58 -3.81 -0.82
CA ASP A 125 -0.92 -2.72 -0.14
C ASP A 125 0.59 -2.76 -0.38
N VAL A 126 1.34 -1.80 0.15
CA VAL A 126 2.80 -1.85 0.17
C VAL A 126 3.31 -2.43 1.50
N THR A 127 4.56 -2.88 1.53
CA THR A 127 5.25 -3.24 2.78
C THR A 127 6.68 -2.73 2.81
N ILE A 128 7.20 -2.54 4.03
CA ILE A 128 8.60 -2.22 4.27
C ILE A 128 9.50 -3.40 3.87
N VAL A 129 10.78 -3.09 3.62
CA VAL A 129 11.78 -4.10 3.24
C VAL A 129 12.97 -4.05 4.19
N GLY A 130 13.59 -5.21 4.41
CA GLY A 130 14.85 -5.34 5.13
C GLY A 130 16.06 -5.28 4.19
N GLY A 131 17.26 -5.37 4.78
CA GLY A 131 18.53 -5.28 4.04
C GLY A 131 18.85 -3.88 3.54
N VAL A 132 18.16 -2.85 4.04
CA VAL A 132 18.31 -1.45 3.63
C VAL A 132 18.40 -0.54 4.85
N ASN A 133 19.26 0.48 4.79
CA ASN A 133 19.30 1.64 5.70
C ASN A 133 18.93 1.35 7.18
N GLY A 134 19.66 0.44 7.83
CA GLY A 134 19.48 0.16 9.26
C GLY A 134 18.28 -0.75 9.60
N ILE A 135 17.64 -1.36 8.60
CA ILE A 135 16.61 -2.40 8.77
C ILE A 135 17.23 -3.73 8.37
N GLU A 136 17.41 -4.62 9.35
CA GLU A 136 17.97 -5.95 9.12
C GLU A 136 16.91 -6.91 8.56
N LEU A 137 17.34 -7.90 7.76
CA LEU A 137 16.43 -8.94 7.24
C LEU A 137 15.80 -9.79 8.35
N SER A 138 16.45 -9.90 9.51
CA SER A 138 15.88 -10.56 10.69
C SER A 138 14.70 -9.81 11.29
N GLN A 139 14.59 -8.51 11.03
CA GLN A 139 13.46 -7.68 11.45
C GLN A 139 12.36 -7.67 10.40
N VAL A 140 12.75 -7.56 9.12
CA VAL A 140 11.83 -7.53 7.98
C VAL A 140 12.37 -8.45 6.88
N PRO A 141 11.90 -9.71 6.79
CA PRO A 141 12.41 -10.69 5.84
C PRO A 141 11.76 -10.55 4.44
N VAL A 142 11.62 -9.31 3.97
CA VAL A 142 11.06 -8.96 2.66
C VAL A 142 12.03 -8.04 1.95
N GLU A 143 12.30 -8.30 0.67
CA GLU A 143 13.22 -7.54 -0.17
C GLU A 143 12.56 -7.11 -1.48
N THR A 144 13.03 -6.00 -2.06
CA THR A 144 12.60 -5.57 -3.40
C THR A 144 13.20 -6.46 -4.49
N GLY A 145 12.42 -6.77 -5.53
CA GLY A 145 12.83 -7.59 -6.67
C GLY A 145 12.80 -9.09 -6.40
N LYS A 146 12.17 -9.52 -5.30
CA LYS A 146 12.00 -10.93 -4.90
C LYS A 146 10.56 -11.41 -5.00
N GLY A 147 9.68 -10.61 -5.61
CA GLY A 147 8.26 -10.89 -5.75
C GLY A 147 7.41 -10.25 -4.65
N PRO A 148 6.08 -10.21 -4.82
CA PRO A 148 5.15 -9.73 -3.79
C PRO A 148 5.28 -10.54 -2.50
N ALA A 149 4.90 -9.92 -1.39
CA ALA A 149 4.85 -10.58 -0.11
C ALA A 149 3.41 -10.97 0.25
N ILE A 150 3.18 -12.26 0.49
CA ILE A 150 1.92 -12.78 1.00
C ILE A 150 1.91 -12.53 2.51
N LYS A 151 0.95 -11.73 2.97
CA LYS A 151 0.84 -11.38 4.38
C LYS A 151 0.20 -12.51 5.17
N TYR A 152 0.84 -12.87 6.27
CA TYR A 152 0.32 -13.83 7.25
C TYR A 152 -0.35 -13.10 8.41
N TYR A 153 0.28 -12.01 8.84
CA TYR A 153 -0.11 -11.26 10.02
C TYR A 153 0.39 -9.82 9.93
N ASP A 154 -0.45 -8.86 10.31
CA ASP A 154 -0.01 -7.52 10.72
C ASP A 154 -0.62 -7.12 12.07
N TRP A 155 0.10 -6.26 12.80
CA TRP A 155 -0.35 -5.72 14.07
C TRP A 155 0.38 -4.44 14.45
N ASP A 156 -0.38 -3.39 14.72
CA ASP A 156 0.07 -2.18 15.39
C ASP A 156 -0.42 -2.16 16.85
N PRO A 157 0.49 -2.25 17.83
CA PRO A 157 0.12 -2.24 19.25
C PRO A 157 -0.36 -0.86 19.74
N ASN A 158 -0.14 0.23 19.01
CA ASN A 158 -0.49 1.58 19.46
C ASN A 158 -1.97 1.90 19.27
N ASP A 159 -2.58 1.39 18.20
CA ASP A 159 -3.98 1.63 17.85
C ASP A 159 -4.83 0.34 17.81
N GLY A 160 -4.19 -0.84 17.93
CA GLY A 160 -4.86 -2.14 17.90
C GLY A 160 -5.37 -2.51 16.50
N MET A 161 -4.78 -1.94 15.46
CA MET A 161 -5.01 -2.32 14.08
C MET A 161 -4.25 -3.60 13.75
N GLY A 162 -4.88 -4.52 13.03
CA GLY A 162 -4.18 -5.68 12.51
C GLY A 162 -5.08 -6.83 12.07
N ILE A 163 -4.58 -7.65 11.16
CA ILE A 163 -5.25 -8.84 10.66
C ILE A 163 -4.36 -10.08 10.87
N ASN A 164 -4.98 -11.15 11.36
CA ASN A 164 -4.45 -12.50 11.22
C ASN A 164 -5.10 -13.14 9.99
N VAL A 165 -4.35 -13.21 8.89
CA VAL A 165 -4.91 -13.62 7.59
C VAL A 165 -5.34 -15.09 7.67
N PRO A 166 -6.58 -15.45 7.26
CA PRO A 166 -7.04 -16.83 7.32
C PRO A 166 -6.11 -17.79 6.61
N LYS A 167 -5.72 -18.88 7.29
CA LYS A 167 -4.73 -19.85 6.78
C LYS A 167 -5.10 -20.43 5.41
N HIS A 168 -6.39 -20.61 5.12
CA HIS A 168 -6.83 -21.13 3.83
C HIS A 168 -6.58 -20.13 2.69
N ILE A 169 -6.70 -18.82 2.94
CA ILE A 169 -6.40 -17.76 1.97
C ILE A 169 -4.90 -17.67 1.72
N VAL A 170 -4.08 -17.68 2.79
CA VAL A 170 -2.61 -17.70 2.67
C VAL A 170 -2.16 -18.90 1.82
N ARG A 171 -2.63 -20.11 2.17
CA ARG A 171 -2.27 -21.33 1.43
C ARG A 171 -2.75 -21.33 -0.01
N MET A 172 -3.91 -20.74 -0.28
CA MET A 172 -4.40 -20.59 -1.65
C MET A 172 -3.45 -19.73 -2.47
N MET A 173 -3.08 -18.54 -1.98
CA MET A 173 -2.11 -17.67 -2.68
C MET A 173 -0.74 -18.33 -2.86
N GLU A 174 -0.21 -18.97 -1.82
CA GLU A 174 1.10 -19.66 -1.91
C GLU A 174 1.07 -20.81 -2.91
N LYS A 175 0.03 -21.65 -2.87
CA LYS A 175 -0.13 -22.77 -3.80
C LYS A 175 -0.27 -22.27 -5.23
N THR A 176 -1.07 -21.23 -5.45
CA THR A 176 -1.21 -20.60 -6.77
C THR A 176 0.12 -20.06 -7.26
N ALA A 177 0.90 -19.39 -6.42
CA ALA A 177 2.23 -18.90 -6.77
C ALA A 177 3.18 -20.06 -7.14
N GLU A 178 3.20 -21.14 -6.35
CA GLU A 178 4.04 -22.32 -6.56
C GLU A 178 3.69 -23.04 -7.87
N VAL A 179 2.42 -23.30 -8.14
CA VAL A 179 1.95 -23.98 -9.37
C VAL A 179 2.29 -23.17 -10.62
N ASN A 180 2.17 -21.84 -10.54
CA ASN A 180 2.41 -20.94 -11.65
C ASN A 180 3.88 -20.43 -11.73
N ASN A 181 4.78 -20.91 -10.86
CA ASN A 181 6.18 -20.47 -10.76
C ASN A 181 6.34 -18.95 -10.59
N ILE A 182 5.43 -18.32 -9.83
CA ILE A 182 5.48 -16.90 -9.51
C ILE A 182 6.32 -16.72 -8.23
N PRO A 183 7.39 -15.92 -8.25
CA PRO A 183 8.18 -15.65 -7.05
C PRO A 183 7.33 -14.88 -6.04
N TYR A 184 7.40 -15.28 -4.78
CA TYR A 184 6.71 -14.61 -3.68
C TYR A 184 7.55 -14.68 -2.40
N GLN A 185 7.19 -13.84 -1.44
CA GLN A 185 7.78 -13.76 -0.11
C GLN A 185 6.69 -13.94 0.95
N ARG A 186 7.09 -14.24 2.19
CA ARG A 186 6.17 -14.36 3.33
C ARG A 186 6.38 -13.18 4.26
N GLU A 187 5.29 -12.54 4.65
CA GLU A 187 5.34 -11.34 5.47
C GLU A 187 4.62 -11.53 6.81
N VAL A 188 5.33 -11.11 7.87
CA VAL A 188 4.75 -10.74 9.15
C VAL A 188 5.16 -9.29 9.41
N LEU A 189 4.20 -8.40 9.61
CA LEU A 189 4.44 -6.97 9.84
C LEU A 189 4.09 -6.61 11.29
N MET A 190 5.01 -5.94 11.98
CA MET A 190 4.76 -5.39 13.32
C MET A 190 4.83 -3.87 13.26
N HIS A 191 4.04 -3.18 14.09
CA HIS A 191 3.92 -1.72 14.12
C HIS A 191 3.35 -1.16 12.80
N GLY A 192 2.36 -1.86 12.25
CA GLY A 192 1.62 -1.43 11.08
C GLY A 192 0.36 -2.26 10.92
N GLY A 193 -0.58 -1.70 10.17
CA GLY A 193 -1.81 -2.37 9.74
C GLY A 193 -2.09 -2.01 8.30
N THR A 194 -3.09 -2.67 7.72
CA THR A 194 -3.56 -2.40 6.36
C THR A 194 -5.07 -2.30 6.35
N ASP A 195 -5.63 -1.93 5.20
CA ASP A 195 -7.07 -1.99 4.94
C ASP A 195 -7.70 -3.38 5.21
N GLY A 196 -6.88 -4.45 5.25
CA GLY A 196 -7.31 -5.78 5.65
C GLY A 196 -7.99 -5.80 7.02
N TYR A 197 -7.56 -4.94 7.95
CA TYR A 197 -8.09 -4.85 9.31
C TYR A 197 -9.59 -4.53 9.36
N THR A 198 -10.01 -3.43 8.71
CA THR A 198 -11.41 -2.99 8.77
C THR A 198 -12.27 -3.78 7.81
N LEU A 199 -11.72 -4.25 6.69
CA LEU A 199 -12.43 -5.08 5.72
C LEU A 199 -12.84 -6.42 6.32
N ALA A 200 -11.90 -7.13 6.98
CA ALA A 200 -12.16 -8.43 7.59
C ALA A 200 -13.26 -8.38 8.65
N LYS A 201 -13.43 -7.24 9.34
CA LYS A 201 -14.45 -7.03 10.39
C LYS A 201 -15.78 -6.47 9.88
N SER A 202 -15.87 -6.13 8.60
CA SER A 202 -17.07 -5.51 8.03
C SER A 202 -18.18 -6.54 7.80
N GLY A 203 -19.43 -6.08 7.77
CA GLY A 203 -20.60 -6.94 7.57
C GLY A 203 -20.67 -8.10 8.56
N ASN A 204 -20.75 -9.32 8.02
CA ASN A 204 -20.76 -10.58 8.79
C ASN A 204 -19.35 -11.19 8.96
N GLY A 205 -18.31 -10.43 8.64
CA GLY A 205 -16.94 -10.92 8.47
C GLY A 205 -16.67 -11.26 7.01
N VAL A 206 -15.53 -10.77 6.50
CA VAL A 206 -15.08 -11.02 5.12
C VAL A 206 -13.82 -11.89 5.17
N ALA A 207 -13.77 -12.93 4.33
CA ALA A 207 -12.56 -13.74 4.16
C ALA A 207 -11.50 -12.89 3.44
N THR A 208 -10.61 -12.25 4.20
CA THR A 208 -9.69 -11.24 3.68
C THR A 208 -8.24 -11.75 3.61
N GLY A 209 -7.68 -11.76 2.40
CA GLY A 209 -6.25 -11.89 2.13
C GLY A 209 -5.58 -10.52 2.01
N VAL A 210 -4.25 -10.47 2.18
CA VAL A 210 -3.46 -9.26 1.92
C VAL A 210 -2.22 -9.63 1.13
N LEU A 211 -1.97 -8.89 0.05
CA LEU A 211 -0.81 -9.01 -0.82
C LEU A 211 -0.05 -7.69 -0.79
N SER A 212 1.20 -7.75 -0.36
CA SER A 212 2.02 -6.55 -0.13
C SER A 212 3.09 -6.40 -1.21
N ILE A 213 3.27 -5.17 -1.69
CA ILE A 213 4.30 -4.79 -2.65
C ILE A 213 5.53 -4.30 -1.88
N PRO A 214 6.70 -4.95 -2.00
CA PRO A 214 7.93 -4.49 -1.36
C PRO A 214 8.31 -3.06 -1.79
N GLN A 215 8.41 -2.16 -0.82
CA GLN A 215 8.71 -0.74 -1.04
C GLN A 215 9.85 -0.26 -0.14
N ARG A 216 10.79 0.50 -0.71
CA ARG A 216 11.77 1.29 0.07
C ARG A 216 11.27 2.71 0.30
N TYR A 217 11.69 3.28 1.43
CA TYR A 217 11.41 4.68 1.82
C TYR A 217 9.92 4.96 1.99
N MET A 218 9.19 3.96 2.51
CA MET A 218 7.79 4.09 2.90
C MET A 218 7.59 5.25 3.88
N HIS A 219 6.47 5.96 3.72
CA HIS A 219 6.10 7.17 4.49
C HIS A 219 7.13 8.31 4.46
N THR A 220 8.04 8.32 3.48
CA THR A 220 8.86 9.50 3.18
C THR A 220 8.31 10.27 1.98
N ALA A 221 8.92 11.41 1.64
CA ALA A 221 8.47 12.23 0.52
C ALA A 221 8.48 11.49 -0.85
N VAL A 222 9.32 10.47 -0.99
CA VAL A 222 9.41 9.63 -2.20
C VAL A 222 9.64 8.17 -1.84
N GLY A 223 8.92 7.25 -2.48
CA GLY A 223 9.13 5.82 -2.35
C GLY A 223 9.89 5.25 -3.55
N THR A 224 10.34 3.99 -3.44
CA THR A 224 10.76 3.20 -4.61
C THR A 224 10.21 1.78 -4.57
N VAL A 225 9.80 1.28 -5.73
CA VAL A 225 9.36 -0.11 -5.96
C VAL A 225 10.11 -0.71 -7.15
N HIS A 226 10.23 -2.04 -7.16
CA HIS A 226 10.77 -2.78 -8.29
C HIS A 226 9.63 -3.20 -9.23
N THR A 227 9.76 -2.97 -10.53
CA THR A 227 8.67 -3.27 -11.49
C THR A 227 8.33 -4.74 -11.57
N ASP A 228 9.32 -5.63 -11.40
CA ASP A 228 9.04 -7.07 -11.37
C ASP A 228 8.17 -7.47 -10.17
N ASP A 229 8.24 -6.76 -9.04
CA ASP A 229 7.34 -7.04 -7.91
C ASP A 229 5.90 -6.66 -8.27
N LEU A 230 5.70 -5.56 -9.01
CA LEU A 230 4.38 -5.15 -9.50
C LEU A 230 3.81 -6.17 -10.48
N GLU A 231 4.58 -6.59 -11.48
CA GLU A 231 4.12 -7.58 -12.47
C GLU A 231 3.83 -8.93 -11.81
N ASN A 232 4.69 -9.40 -10.91
CA ASN A 232 4.43 -10.64 -10.17
C ASN A 232 3.20 -10.53 -9.25
N SER A 233 2.91 -9.34 -8.71
CA SER A 233 1.67 -9.09 -7.95
C SER A 233 0.44 -9.24 -8.85
N VAL A 234 0.47 -8.64 -10.04
CA VAL A 234 -0.61 -8.77 -11.03
C VAL A 234 -0.82 -10.24 -11.40
N CYS A 235 0.25 -10.94 -11.79
CA CYS A 235 0.19 -12.35 -12.17
C CYS A 235 -0.39 -13.22 -11.05
N LEU A 236 0.02 -12.98 -9.80
CA LEU A 236 -0.49 -13.75 -8.66
C LEU A 236 -1.98 -13.48 -8.44
N LEU A 237 -2.42 -12.23 -8.46
CA LEU A 237 -3.85 -11.89 -8.29
C LEU A 237 -4.70 -12.53 -9.38
N VAL A 238 -4.28 -12.42 -10.65
CA VAL A 238 -4.99 -13.01 -11.79
C VAL A 238 -5.10 -14.53 -11.60
N LYS A 239 -3.99 -15.21 -11.32
CA LYS A 239 -3.98 -16.67 -11.11
C LYS A 239 -4.74 -17.12 -9.87
N CYS A 240 -4.81 -16.30 -8.82
CA CYS A 240 -5.64 -16.62 -7.66
C CYS A 240 -7.12 -16.71 -8.05
N ILE A 241 -7.58 -15.84 -8.94
CA ILE A 241 -8.95 -15.84 -9.45
C ILE A 241 -9.17 -17.01 -10.42
N GLU A 242 -8.36 -17.12 -11.46
CA GLU A 242 -8.49 -18.17 -12.49
C GLU A 242 -8.46 -19.59 -11.89
N ASP A 243 -7.47 -19.89 -11.04
CA ASP A 243 -7.25 -21.26 -10.57
C ASP A 243 -8.25 -21.72 -9.49
N ASN A 244 -8.91 -20.78 -8.79
CA ASN A 244 -9.73 -21.11 -7.61
C ASN A 244 -11.22 -20.77 -7.75
N PHE A 245 -11.60 -19.94 -8.74
CA PHE A 245 -12.97 -19.44 -8.86
C PHE A 245 -13.60 -19.64 -10.24
N GLU A 246 -12.83 -20.00 -11.27
CA GLU A 246 -13.38 -20.29 -12.61
C GLU A 246 -13.80 -21.75 -12.80
N SER A 247 -13.37 -22.67 -11.93
CA SER A 247 -13.79 -24.07 -12.01
C SER A 247 -15.03 -24.35 -11.15
N ASP A 248 -16.08 -24.86 -11.79
CA ASP A 248 -17.46 -25.12 -11.32
C ASP A 248 -17.62 -26.08 -10.11
N SER A 249 -16.63 -26.28 -9.21
CA SER A 249 -16.74 -27.40 -8.26
C SER A 249 -16.13 -27.34 -6.85
N ASN A 250 -15.38 -26.32 -6.41
CA ASN A 250 -14.64 -26.50 -5.13
C ASN A 250 -14.64 -25.35 -4.10
N TYR A 251 -15.42 -24.29 -4.25
CA TYR A 251 -15.54 -23.31 -3.17
C TYR A 251 -16.49 -23.83 -2.06
N SER A 252 -15.94 -24.65 -1.17
CA SER A 252 -16.61 -25.14 0.04
C SER A 252 -16.38 -24.17 1.19
N HIS A 253 -17.44 -23.52 1.68
CA HIS A 253 -17.44 -22.67 2.87
C HIS A 253 -17.30 -23.50 4.17
N THR A 254 -16.20 -24.25 4.31
CA THR A 254 -15.92 -25.06 5.52
C THR A 254 -14.56 -24.73 6.11
#